data_AF-A0A397JL60-F1
#
_entry.id   AF-A0A397JL60-F1
#
_cell.length_a   1.000
_cell.length_b   1.000
_cell.length_c   1.000
_cell.angle_alpha   90.00
_cell.angle_beta   90.00
_cell.angle_gamma   90.00
#
_symmetry.space_group_name_H-M   'P 1'
#
loop_
_entity.id
_entity.type
_entity.pdbx_description
1 polymer ?
#
loop_
_entity_poly.entity_id
_entity_poly.type
_entity_poly.pdbx_seq_one_letter_code
_entity_poly.pdbx_strand_id
1 'polypeptide(L)'
;MSSEYHNVPGGALRLKGDNPNKIEKKKRKNKGKDKEKLIKYAKEIIEEESETQVIRVVTKTEAEKKFEEIQKKRLDEKVAKAARKSHKERVAELNRKLEEMTEHYDIPKVGPG
;
A
#
# COMPACT_ATOMS: atom_id res chain seq x y z
N MET A 1 7.28 -7.61 -36.33
CA MET A 1 7.49 -7.16 -34.94
C MET A 1 6.63 -8.04 -34.03
N SER A 2 7.24 -8.96 -33.28
CA SER A 2 6.51 -9.77 -32.29
C SER A 2 6.25 -8.92 -31.04
N SER A 3 4.98 -8.86 -30.61
CA SER A 3 4.54 -8.14 -29.41
C SER A 3 5.25 -8.68 -28.15
N GLU A 4 5.71 -7.76 -27.31
CA GLU A 4 6.42 -7.99 -26.03
C GLU A 4 5.62 -8.85 -25.02
N TYR A 5 4.32 -9.07 -25.28
CA TYR A 5 3.39 -9.78 -24.40
C TYR A 5 3.03 -11.19 -24.88
N HIS A 6 3.66 -11.71 -25.92
CA HIS A 6 3.28 -13.00 -26.50
C HIS A 6 3.50 -14.21 -25.56
N ASN A 7 4.35 -14.06 -24.54
CA ASN A 7 4.74 -15.15 -23.63
C ASN A 7 4.22 -14.99 -22.20
N VAL A 8 3.24 -14.12 -21.95
CA VAL A 8 2.67 -13.99 -20.60
C VAL A 8 1.66 -15.12 -20.37
N PRO A 9 1.90 -16.05 -19.42
CA PRO A 9 0.95 -17.11 -19.13
C PRO A 9 -0.32 -16.49 -18.53
N GLY A 10 -1.41 -16.49 -19.31
CA GLY A 10 -2.75 -16.10 -18.86
C GLY A 10 -3.44 -17.27 -18.15
N GLY A 11 -3.99 -17.03 -16.95
CA GLY A 11 -4.76 -18.02 -16.21
C GLY A 11 -4.85 -17.70 -14.72
N ALA A 12 -5.92 -18.16 -14.05
CA ALA A 12 -6.05 -18.03 -12.61
C ALA A 12 -4.96 -18.84 -11.90
N LEU A 13 -4.23 -18.20 -10.98
CA LEU A 13 -3.16 -18.82 -10.19
C LEU A 13 -3.74 -19.97 -9.35
N ARG A 14 -3.38 -21.21 -9.69
CA ARG A 14 -3.79 -22.40 -8.94
C ARG A 14 -2.78 -22.65 -7.83
N LEU A 15 -3.18 -22.46 -6.57
CA LEU A 15 -2.37 -22.81 -5.42
C LEU A 15 -2.47 -24.31 -5.13
N LYS A 16 -1.40 -24.90 -4.61
CA LYS A 16 -1.36 -26.33 -4.27
C LYS A 16 -2.36 -26.60 -3.14
N GLY A 17 -3.52 -27.17 -3.50
CA GLY A 17 -4.64 -27.44 -2.59
C GLY A 17 -5.99 -26.95 -3.13
N ASP A 18 -5.99 -26.01 -4.08
CA ASP A 18 -7.22 -25.46 -4.66
C ASP A 18 -7.70 -26.33 -5.84
N ASN A 19 -8.62 -27.24 -5.54
CA ASN A 19 -9.44 -27.90 -6.55
C ASN A 19 -10.66 -27.01 -6.86
N PRO A 20 -10.75 -26.41 -8.07
CA PRO A 20 -11.85 -25.49 -8.40
C PRO A 20 -13.22 -26.19 -8.44
N ASN A 21 -13.24 -27.53 -8.52
CA ASN A 21 -14.46 -28.33 -8.66
C ASN A 21 -15.00 -28.90 -7.34
N LYS A 22 -14.61 -28.39 -6.16
CA LYS A 22 -15.17 -28.89 -4.89
C LYS A 22 -15.36 -27.80 -3.83
N ILE A 23 -16.18 -26.80 -4.15
CA ILE A 23 -16.76 -25.92 -3.11
C ILE A 23 -18.11 -26.54 -2.68
N GLU A 24 -18.03 -27.61 -1.89
CA GLU A 24 -19.18 -28.02 -1.07
C GLU A 24 -19.36 -26.95 0.02
N LYS A 25 -20.46 -26.19 -0.03
CA LYS A 25 -20.83 -25.24 1.02
C LYS A 25 -21.16 -26.01 2.30
N LYS A 26 -20.13 -26.38 3.08
CA LYS A 26 -20.31 -26.97 4.42
C LYS A 26 -21.01 -25.96 5.34
N LYS A 27 -22.18 -26.35 5.86
CA LYS A 27 -22.92 -25.65 6.92
C LYS A 27 -21.96 -25.32 8.08
N ARG A 28 -21.83 -24.03 8.39
CA ARG A 28 -20.98 -23.49 9.46
C ARG A 28 -21.57 -23.89 10.83
N LYS A 29 -21.11 -24.98 11.43
CA LYS A 29 -21.39 -25.30 12.84
C LYS A 29 -20.18 -25.19 13.78
N ASN A 30 -18.94 -25.05 13.28
CA ASN A 30 -17.74 -25.08 14.13
C ASN A 30 -16.84 -23.83 14.07
N LYS A 31 -17.33 -22.68 13.57
CA LYS A 31 -16.50 -21.47 13.41
C LYS A 31 -16.05 -20.82 14.75
N GLY A 32 -16.64 -21.22 15.88
CA GLY A 32 -16.26 -20.74 17.23
C GLY A 32 -15.00 -21.42 17.76
N LYS A 33 -14.90 -22.75 17.61
CA LYS A 33 -13.77 -23.55 18.15
C LYS A 33 -12.45 -23.22 17.45
N ASP A 34 -12.49 -22.92 16.15
CA ASP A 34 -11.29 -22.55 15.39
C ASP A 34 -10.79 -21.14 15.76
N LYS A 35 -11.70 -20.21 16.07
CA LYS A 35 -11.33 -18.87 16.56
C LYS A 35 -10.68 -18.93 17.93
N GLU A 36 -11.20 -19.74 18.84
CA GLU A 36 -10.60 -19.92 20.18
C GLU A 36 -9.21 -20.53 20.11
N LYS A 37 -9.00 -21.52 19.22
CA LYS A 37 -7.67 -22.10 18.98
C LYS A 37 -6.69 -21.08 18.39
N LEU A 38 -7.13 -20.26 17.44
CA LEU A 38 -6.30 -19.19 16.86
C LEU A 38 -5.95 -18.11 17.90
N ILE A 39 -6.89 -17.75 18.78
CA ILE A 39 -6.65 -16.79 19.86
C ILE A 39 -5.66 -17.36 20.89
N LYS A 40 -5.76 -18.65 21.22
CA LYS A 40 -4.80 -19.31 22.11
C LYS A 40 -3.40 -19.34 21.49
N TYR A 41 -3.28 -19.76 20.24
CA TYR A 41 -1.99 -19.80 19.53
C TYR A 41 -1.37 -18.40 19.40
N ALA A 42 -2.18 -17.38 19.11
CA ALA A 42 -1.70 -15.99 19.06
C ALA A 42 -1.23 -15.48 20.43
N LYS A 43 -1.90 -15.85 21.52
CA LYS A 43 -1.47 -15.50 22.88
C LYS A 43 -0.16 -16.20 23.26
N GLU A 44 -0.04 -17.47 22.94
CA GLU A 44 1.14 -18.28 23.23
C GLU A 44 2.38 -17.75 22.48
N ILE A 45 2.23 -17.34 21.22
CA ILE A 45 3.31 -16.66 20.46
C ILE A 45 3.72 -15.33 21.12
N ILE A 46 2.76 -14.52 21.56
CA ILE A 46 3.04 -13.22 22.20
C ILE A 46 3.77 -13.42 23.54
N GLU A 47 3.40 -14.47 24.29
CA GLU A 47 3.98 -14.78 25.59
C GLU A 47 5.40 -15.37 25.44
N GLU A 48 5.62 -16.27 24.48
CA GLU A 48 6.96 -16.81 24.15
C GLU A 48 7.92 -15.74 23.58
N GLU A 49 7.42 -14.79 22.77
CA GLU A 49 8.20 -13.64 22.31
C GLU A 49 8.56 -12.68 23.46
N SER A 50 7.77 -12.64 24.53
CA SER A 50 8.01 -11.78 25.70
C SER A 50 9.04 -12.35 26.68
N GLU A 51 9.20 -13.68 26.74
CA GLU A 51 10.16 -14.34 27.64
C GLU A 51 11.58 -14.44 27.05
N THR A 52 11.71 -14.47 25.72
CA THR A 52 13.01 -14.63 25.03
C THR A 52 13.70 -13.32 24.68
N GLN A 53 12.98 -12.21 24.68
CA GLN A 53 13.54 -10.90 24.47
C GLN A 53 13.64 -10.19 25.82
N VAL A 54 14.85 -10.12 26.37
CA VAL A 54 15.19 -9.02 27.29
C VAL A 54 14.89 -7.75 26.51
N ILE A 55 13.70 -7.18 26.72
CA ILE A 55 13.17 -6.07 25.94
C ILE A 55 14.11 -4.89 26.20
N ARG A 56 15.13 -4.74 25.36
CA ARG A 56 15.78 -3.45 25.16
C ARG A 56 14.69 -2.59 24.57
N VAL A 57 13.93 -1.93 25.45
CA VAL A 57 13.09 -0.80 25.07
C VAL A 57 14.06 0.21 24.48
N VAL A 58 14.24 0.17 23.16
CA VAL A 58 15.00 1.19 22.43
C VAL A 58 14.14 2.43 22.54
N THR A 59 14.33 3.18 23.62
CA THR A 59 13.69 4.46 23.83
C THR A 59 14.22 5.38 22.74
N LYS A 60 13.33 5.81 21.86
CA LYS A 60 13.67 6.76 20.79
C LYS A 60 14.38 7.96 21.38
N THR A 61 15.44 8.40 20.71
CA THR A 61 16.15 9.63 21.07
C THR A 61 15.22 10.83 20.92
N GLU A 62 15.51 11.94 21.60
CA GLU A 62 14.71 13.16 21.46
C GLU A 62 14.62 13.66 20.01
N ALA A 63 15.71 13.48 19.26
CA ALA A 63 15.77 13.81 17.84
C ALA A 63 14.81 12.94 17.02
N GLU A 64 14.78 11.64 17.28
CA GLU A 64 13.87 10.70 16.62
C GLU A 64 12.40 11.01 16.94
N LYS A 65 12.07 11.33 18.20
CA LYS A 65 10.72 11.74 18.60
C LYS A 65 10.26 12.99 17.84
N LYS A 66 11.10 14.03 17.77
CA LYS A 66 10.79 15.26 17.03
C LYS A 66 10.62 14.99 15.53
N PHE A 67 11.46 14.13 14.95
CA PHE A 67 11.34 13.75 13.54
C PHE A 67 10.04 13.02 13.24
N GLU A 68 9.63 12.10 14.11
CA GLU A 68 8.35 11.39 13.97
C GLU A 68 7.15 12.32 14.11
N GLU A 69 7.19 13.27 15.04
CA GLU A 69 6.14 14.28 15.16
C GLU A 69 6.01 15.12 13.89
N ILE A 70 7.14 15.54 13.31
CA ILE A 70 7.14 16.29 12.03
C ILE A 70 6.59 15.42 10.90
N GLN A 71 6.99 14.14 10.83
CA GLN A 71 6.46 13.22 9.83
C GLN A 71 4.96 13.03 9.97
N LYS A 72 4.45 12.82 11.19
CA LYS A 72 3.01 12.69 11.46
C LYS A 72 2.25 13.93 11.00
N LYS A 73 2.71 15.13 11.40
CA LYS A 73 2.12 16.40 10.96
C LYS A 73 2.06 16.52 9.43
N ARG A 74 3.16 16.22 8.74
CA ARG A 74 3.21 16.26 7.26
C ARG A 74 2.30 15.22 6.62
N LEU A 75 2.17 14.04 7.22
CA LEU A 75 1.27 12.99 6.75
C LEU A 75 -0.18 13.45 6.87
N ASP A 76 -0.57 13.99 8.02
CA ASP A 76 -1.91 14.51 8.26
C ASP A 76 -2.27 15.63 7.27
N GLU A 77 -1.35 16.55 7.00
CA GLU A 77 -1.52 17.59 5.98
C GLU A 77 -1.69 17.01 4.57
N LYS A 78 -0.89 15.99 4.20
CA LYS A 78 -1.02 15.31 2.91
C LYS A 78 -2.35 14.59 2.79
N VAL A 79 -2.78 13.91 3.84
CA VAL A 79 -4.09 13.22 3.89
C VAL A 79 -5.21 14.23 3.77
N ALA A 80 -5.17 15.34 4.52
CA ALA A 80 -6.18 16.39 4.43
C ALA A 80 -6.25 17.01 3.02
N LYS A 81 -5.11 17.27 2.38
CA LYS A 81 -5.06 17.79 1.00
C LYS A 81 -5.57 16.77 -0.03
N ALA A 82 -5.19 15.50 0.11
CA ALA A 82 -5.63 14.44 -0.78
C ALA A 82 -7.13 14.17 -0.62
N ALA A 83 -7.66 14.18 0.60
CA ALA A 83 -9.07 13.96 0.89
C ALA A 83 -9.98 15.04 0.29
N ARG A 84 -9.49 16.27 0.12
CA ARG A 84 -10.26 17.39 -0.46
C ARG A 84 -10.59 17.21 -1.94
N LYS A 85 -9.79 16.46 -2.70
CA LYS A 85 -9.96 16.32 -4.15
C LYS A 85 -10.33 14.90 -4.51
N SER A 86 -11.36 14.71 -5.33
CA SER A 86 -11.67 13.40 -5.89
C SER A 86 -10.61 12.99 -6.93
N HIS A 87 -10.50 11.69 -7.25
CA HIS A 87 -9.57 11.25 -8.29
C HIS A 87 -9.86 11.92 -9.65
N LYS A 88 -11.14 12.07 -10.00
CA LYS A 88 -11.59 12.73 -11.23
C LYS A 88 -11.11 14.19 -11.30
N GLU A 89 -11.19 14.92 -10.19
CA GLU A 89 -10.70 16.30 -10.10
C GLU A 89 -9.18 16.37 -10.23
N ARG A 90 -8.45 15.43 -9.62
CA ARG A 90 -6.98 15.36 -9.78
C ARG A 90 -6.57 15.09 -11.23
N VAL A 91 -7.31 14.22 -11.93
CA VAL A 91 -7.08 13.94 -13.35
C VAL A 91 -7.42 15.17 -14.20
N ALA A 92 -8.52 15.85 -13.91
CA ALA A 92 -8.89 17.08 -14.62
C ALA A 92 -7.86 18.21 -14.42
N GLU A 93 -7.38 18.42 -13.19
CA GLU A 93 -6.29 19.38 -12.91
C GLU A 93 -4.99 19.00 -13.62
N LEU A 94 -4.64 17.71 -13.64
CA LEU A 94 -3.46 17.24 -14.35
C LEU A 94 -3.58 17.54 -15.84
N ASN A 95 -4.71 17.20 -16.46
CA ASN A 95 -4.94 17.45 -17.88
C ASN A 95 -4.89 18.94 -18.21
N ARG A 96 -5.56 19.79 -17.41
CA ARG A 96 -5.47 21.24 -17.56
C ARG A 96 -4.02 21.73 -17.46
N LYS A 97 -3.24 21.22 -16.51
CA LYS A 97 -1.82 21.58 -16.39
C LYS A 97 -1.01 21.12 -17.60
N LEU A 98 -1.27 19.93 -18.14
CA LEU A 98 -0.61 19.44 -19.34
C LEU A 98 -0.94 20.31 -20.57
N GLU A 99 -2.18 20.77 -20.69
CA GLU A 99 -2.62 21.71 -21.74
C GLU A 99 -1.98 23.10 -21.60
N GLU A 100 -1.82 23.58 -20.36
CA GLU A 100 -1.22 24.90 -20.06
C GLU A 100 0.31 24.90 -20.18
N MET A 101 0.96 23.75 -20.00
CA MET A 101 2.41 23.64 -20.13
C MET A 101 2.85 23.93 -21.56
N THR A 102 3.86 24.79 -21.69
CA THR A 102 4.42 25.16 -23.00
C THR A 102 5.09 23.96 -23.64
N GLU A 103 4.81 23.73 -24.93
CA GLU A 103 5.46 22.67 -25.70
C GLU A 103 6.98 22.91 -25.84
N HIS A 104 7.37 24.18 -25.90
CA HIS A 104 8.75 24.61 -26.01
C HIS A 104 9.23 25.25 -24.70
N TYR A 105 10.34 24.72 -24.17
CA TYR A 105 11.03 25.23 -22.99
C TYR A 105 12.30 26.02 -23.36
N ASP A 106 12.37 26.51 -24.60
CA ASP A 106 13.52 27.24 -25.13
C ASP A 106 13.10 28.60 -25.66
N ILE A 107 14.03 29.56 -25.61
CA ILE A 107 13.78 30.92 -26.06
C ILE A 107 13.98 30.94 -27.58
N PRO A 108 12.99 31.45 -28.36
CA PRO A 108 13.17 31.57 -29.80
C PRO A 108 14.41 32.40 -30.10
N LYS A 109 15.27 31.88 -30.99
CA LYS A 109 16.55 32.50 -31.32
C LYS A 109 16.30 33.89 -31.94
N VAL A 110 16.64 34.94 -31.21
CA VAL A 110 16.61 36.32 -31.72
C VAL A 110 17.80 36.52 -32.66
N GLY A 111 17.51 36.65 -33.95
CA GLY A 111 18.50 37.02 -34.96
C GLY A 111 18.84 38.51 -34.86
N PRO A 112 20.10 38.92 -35.11
CA PRO A 112 20.48 40.32 -35.15
C PRO A 112 19.84 40.97 -36.39
N GLY A 113 18.83 41.80 -36.15
CA GLY A 113 18.38 42.87 -37.04
C GLY A 113 18.72 44.20 -36.40
#